data_AF-A0A3M1AAP3-F1
#
_entry.id   AF-A0A3M1AAP3-F1
#
_cell.length_a   1.000
_cell.length_b   1.000
_cell.length_c   1.000
_cell.angle_alpha   90.00
_cell.angle_beta   90.00
_cell.angle_gamma   90.00
#
_symmetry.space_group_name_H-M   'P 1'
#
loop_
_entity.id
_entity.type
_entity.pdbx_description
1 polymer ?
#
loop_
_entity_poly.entity_id
_entity_poly.type
_entity_poly.pdbx_seq_one_letter_code
_entity_poly.pdbx_strand_id
1 'polypeptide(L)'
;MARAIMIQGAGSNVGKSLIVAGLARAALRRGLSVAPFKPQNMSNNAAVTADGGEIGRAQALQARAAGREPVVDMNPVLLKPETETGAQVIVQGRHLTTLRARDYAQMKPLLMPRVLESFRRLAAEAELVLVEGAGSPAEVN
;
A
#
# COMPACT_ATOMS: atom_id res chain seq x y z
N MET A 1 -9.92 -14.28 12.19
CA MET A 1 -9.41 -12.96 11.78
C MET A 1 -7.97 -13.13 11.33
N ALA A 2 -7.58 -12.49 10.22
CA ALA A 2 -6.18 -12.44 9.82
C ALA A 2 -5.31 -11.82 10.92
N ARG A 3 -4.10 -12.34 11.11
CA ARG A 3 -3.07 -11.68 11.91
C ARG A 3 -2.51 -10.52 11.08
N ALA A 4 -2.24 -9.38 11.70
CA ALA A 4 -1.64 -8.24 11.00
C ALA A 4 -0.34 -7.85 11.70
N ILE A 5 0.74 -7.69 10.92
CA ILE A 5 2.03 -7.20 11.42
C ILE A 5 2.41 -5.99 10.59
N MET A 6 2.66 -4.86 11.27
CA MET A 6 3.10 -3.64 10.63
C MET A 6 4.61 -3.50 10.70
N ILE A 7 5.22 -3.25 9.55
CA ILE A 7 6.66 -3.07 9.38
C ILE A 7 6.91 -1.58 9.22
N GLN A 8 7.58 -1.01 10.22
CA GLN A 8 8.00 0.37 10.26
C GLN A 8 9.50 0.48 10.00
N GLY A 9 9.96 1.68 9.65
CA GLY A 9 11.38 1.98 9.47
C GLY A 9 11.70 3.34 10.04
N ALA A 10 12.96 3.60 10.34
CA ALA A 10 13.40 4.87 10.93
C ALA A 10 13.43 6.05 9.93
N GLY A 11 13.04 5.82 8.68
CA GLY A 11 13.01 6.82 7.62
C GLY A 11 12.45 6.28 6.32
N SER A 12 12.39 7.15 5.32
CA SER A 12 12.11 6.77 3.93
C SER A 12 13.29 6.00 3.32
N ASN A 13 13.01 5.15 2.32
CA ASN A 13 14.02 4.40 1.55
C ASN A 13 14.94 3.44 2.31
N VAL A 14 14.65 3.13 3.58
CA VAL A 14 15.42 2.15 4.39
C VAL A 14 15.20 0.68 4.01
N GLY A 15 14.62 0.39 2.84
CA GLY A 15 14.40 -0.98 2.36
C GLY A 15 13.13 -1.68 2.85
N LYS A 16 12.19 -0.98 3.50
CA LYS A 16 10.93 -1.56 4.03
C LYS A 16 10.21 -2.44 3.00
N SER A 17 10.03 -1.96 1.78
CA SER A 17 9.27 -2.70 0.77
C SER A 17 9.94 -4.02 0.39
N LEU A 18 11.27 -4.07 0.36
CA LEU A 18 12.03 -5.29 0.09
C LEU A 18 11.94 -6.26 1.27
N ILE A 19 12.01 -5.76 2.51
CA ILE A 19 11.82 -6.56 3.73
C ILE A 19 10.42 -7.17 3.74
N VAL A 20 9.38 -6.38 3.47
CA VAL A 20 7.99 -6.88 3.39
C VAL A 20 7.84 -7.94 2.30
N ALA A 21 8.45 -7.75 1.13
CA ALA A 21 8.44 -8.77 0.08
C ALA A 21 9.15 -10.07 0.51
N GLY A 22 10.31 -9.95 1.17
CA GLY A 22 11.04 -11.10 1.72
C GLY A 22 10.23 -11.86 2.76
N LEU A 23 9.59 -11.15 3.69
CA LEU A 23 8.71 -11.72 4.70
C LEU A 23 7.48 -12.38 4.08
N ALA A 24 6.87 -11.77 3.06
CA ALA A 24 5.77 -12.38 2.32
C ALA A 24 6.18 -13.70 1.68
N ARG A 25 7.33 -13.72 0.99
CA ARG A 25 7.85 -14.96 0.39
C ARG A 25 8.17 -16.01 1.46
N ALA A 26 8.73 -15.60 2.59
CA ALA A 26 9.07 -16.50 3.70
C ALA A 26 7.82 -17.11 4.34
N ALA A 27 6.74 -16.34 4.51
CA ALA A 27 5.46 -16.80 5.04
C ALA A 27 4.78 -17.79 4.08
N LEU A 28 4.72 -17.44 2.79
CA LEU A 28 4.16 -18.32 1.76
C LEU A 28 4.88 -19.68 1.70
N ARG A 29 6.23 -19.67 1.74
CA ARG A 29 7.03 -20.91 1.75
C ARG A 29 6.81 -21.78 3.00
N ARG A 30 6.20 -21.23 4.05
CA ARG A 30 5.83 -21.95 5.28
C ARG A 30 4.35 -22.36 5.30
N GLY A 31 3.67 -22.23 4.17
CA GLY A 31 2.28 -22.66 4.01
C GLY A 31 1.24 -21.63 4.45
N LEU A 32 1.64 -20.39 4.80
CA LEU A 32 0.68 -19.35 5.18
C LEU A 32 0.14 -18.62 3.94
N SER A 33 -1.17 -18.38 3.93
CA SER A 33 -1.77 -17.41 3.03
C SER A 33 -1.46 -15.99 3.52
N VAL A 34 -0.66 -15.24 2.74
CA VAL A 34 -0.20 -13.89 3.10
C VAL A 34 -0.66 -12.85 2.08
N ALA A 35 -1.05 -11.66 2.55
CA ALA A 35 -1.35 -10.51 1.71
C ALA A 35 -0.51 -9.30 2.13
N PRO A 36 0.16 -8.61 1.20
CA PRO A 36 0.81 -7.34 1.48
C PRO A 36 -0.20 -6.20 1.48
N PHE A 37 0.03 -5.19 2.31
CA PHE A 37 -0.83 -4.02 2.39
C PHE A 37 0.01 -2.76 2.66
N LYS A 38 -0.04 -1.77 1.77
CA LYS A 38 0.52 -0.44 2.02
C LYS A 38 -0.62 0.58 1.94
N PRO A 39 -1.15 1.05 3.09
CA PRO A 39 -2.36 1.90 3.15
C PRO A 39 -2.29 3.09 2.20
N GLN A 40 -1.12 3.75 2.18
CA GLN A 40 -0.81 4.88 1.31
C GLN A 40 0.60 4.70 0.76
N ASN A 41 0.76 4.86 -0.54
CA ASN A 41 2.05 5.00 -1.20
C ASN A 41 2.11 6.32 -1.98
N MET A 42 3.31 6.80 -2.23
CA MET A 42 3.56 7.94 -3.11
C MET A 42 4.59 7.51 -4.15
N SER A 43 4.16 7.37 -5.41
CA SER A 43 5.03 6.92 -6.49
C SER A 43 4.39 7.20 -7.86
N ASN A 44 5.18 7.73 -8.79
CA ASN A 44 4.82 7.74 -10.22
C ASN A 44 5.05 6.38 -10.90
N ASN A 45 5.64 5.43 -10.17
CA ASN A 45 6.03 4.14 -10.67
C ASN A 45 4.93 3.11 -10.36
N ALA A 46 3.86 3.12 -11.16
CA ALA A 46 2.70 2.25 -10.97
C ALA A 46 2.79 0.95 -11.77
N ALA A 47 2.04 -0.06 -11.33
CA ALA A 47 1.77 -1.31 -12.02
C ALA A 47 0.25 -1.48 -12.19
N VAL A 48 -0.16 -2.00 -13.34
CA VAL A 48 -1.55 -2.37 -13.58
C VAL A 48 -1.88 -3.60 -12.74
N THR A 49 -3.05 -3.60 -12.11
CA THR A 49 -3.55 -4.70 -11.31
C THR A 49 -4.48 -5.60 -12.13
N ALA A 50 -4.69 -6.84 -11.68
CA ALA A 50 -5.54 -7.82 -12.37
C ALA A 50 -7.02 -7.38 -12.44
N ASP A 51 -7.45 -6.52 -11.51
CA ASP A 51 -8.77 -5.88 -11.46
C ASP A 51 -8.84 -4.56 -12.26
N GLY A 52 -7.82 -4.27 -13.09
CA GLY A 52 -7.82 -3.16 -14.06
C GLY A 52 -7.50 -1.78 -13.46
N GLY A 53 -7.10 -1.73 -12.20
CA GLY A 53 -6.64 -0.51 -11.52
C GLY A 53 -5.12 -0.33 -11.56
N GLU A 54 -4.62 0.48 -10.63
CA GLU A 54 -3.19 0.70 -10.46
C GLU A 54 -2.76 0.71 -8.98
N ILE A 55 -1.55 0.19 -8.74
CA ILE A 55 -0.85 0.22 -7.44
C ILE A 55 0.62 0.58 -7.64
N GLY A 56 1.33 1.00 -6.60
CA GLY A 56 2.79 1.20 -6.69
C GLY A 56 3.53 -0.10 -7.05
N ARG A 57 4.59 -0.02 -7.88
CA ARG A 57 5.42 -1.19 -8.27
C ARG A 57 6.00 -1.95 -7.08
N ALA A 58 6.27 -1.27 -5.96
CA ALA A 58 6.70 -1.91 -4.72
C ALA A 58 5.65 -2.89 -4.19
N GLN A 59 4.36 -2.55 -4.26
CA GLN A 59 3.27 -3.43 -3.85
C GLN A 59 3.05 -4.56 -4.86
N ALA A 60 3.22 -4.31 -6.16
CA ALA A 60 3.20 -5.38 -7.15
C ALA A 60 4.33 -6.41 -6.93
N LEU A 61 5.54 -5.95 -6.55
CA LEU A 61 6.63 -6.83 -6.15
C LEU A 61 6.27 -7.67 -4.91
N GLN A 62 5.64 -7.04 -3.92
CA GLN A 62 5.18 -7.73 -2.71
C GLN A 62 4.08 -8.76 -3.02
N ALA A 63 3.14 -8.43 -3.91
CA ALA A 63 2.09 -9.34 -4.38
C ALA A 63 2.70 -10.60 -5.00
N ARG A 64 3.65 -10.40 -5.92
CA ARG A 64 4.43 -11.49 -6.54
C ARG A 64 5.17 -12.32 -5.49
N ALA A 65 5.74 -11.69 -4.47
CA ALA A 65 6.43 -12.39 -3.39
C ALA A 65 5.47 -13.21 -2.52
N ALA A 66 4.25 -12.71 -2.31
CA ALA A 66 3.13 -13.37 -1.65
C ALA A 66 2.43 -14.45 -2.50
N GLY A 67 2.82 -14.62 -3.78
CA GLY A 67 2.18 -15.55 -4.70
C GLY A 67 0.74 -15.16 -5.08
N ARG A 68 0.45 -13.86 -5.07
CA ARG A 68 -0.87 -13.30 -5.41
C ARG A 68 -0.78 -12.41 -6.63
N GLU A 69 -1.87 -12.37 -7.39
CA GLU A 69 -2.05 -11.33 -8.40
C GLU A 69 -2.14 -9.96 -7.72
N PRO A 70 -1.56 -8.91 -8.33
CA PRO A 70 -1.71 -7.55 -7.83
C PRO A 70 -3.18 -7.10 -7.91
N VAL A 71 -3.72 -6.59 -6.81
CA VAL A 71 -5.07 -5.99 -6.73
C VAL A 71 -5.00 -4.63 -6.04
N VAL A 72 -5.97 -3.74 -6.33
CA VAL A 72 -5.93 -2.36 -5.82
C VAL A 72 -5.95 -2.28 -4.29
N ASP A 73 -6.52 -3.27 -3.63
CA ASP A 73 -6.62 -3.31 -2.18
C ASP A 73 -5.25 -3.42 -1.49
N MET A 74 -4.20 -3.88 -2.19
CA MET A 74 -2.84 -3.92 -1.64
C MET A 74 -2.21 -2.53 -1.51
N ASN A 75 -2.72 -1.54 -2.25
CA ASN A 75 -2.32 -0.13 -2.14
C ASN A 75 -3.52 0.78 -2.43
N PRO A 76 -4.48 0.93 -1.49
CA PRO A 76 -5.76 1.57 -1.77
C PRO A 76 -5.67 3.07 -1.95
N VAL A 77 -4.58 3.72 -1.50
CA VAL A 77 -4.29 5.12 -1.80
C VAL A 77 -2.91 5.21 -2.44
N LEU A 78 -2.88 5.65 -3.70
CA LEU A 78 -1.66 5.93 -4.43
C LEU A 78 -1.62 7.41 -4.79
N LEU A 79 -0.59 8.11 -4.31
CA LEU A 79 -0.31 9.49 -4.67
C LEU A 79 0.69 9.52 -5.82
N LYS A 80 0.34 10.20 -6.92
CA LYS A 80 1.21 10.34 -8.10
C LYS A 80 1.59 11.83 -8.26
N PRO A 81 2.81 12.24 -7.86
CA PRO A 81 3.27 13.61 -8.03
C PRO A 81 3.23 14.06 -9.50
N GLU A 82 2.57 15.18 -9.80
CA GLU A 82 2.47 15.74 -11.17
C GLU A 82 3.37 16.97 -11.37
N THR A 83 3.45 17.85 -10.37
CA THR A 83 4.24 19.09 -10.38
C THR A 83 4.90 19.30 -9.02
N GLU A 84 5.68 20.38 -8.84
CA GLU A 84 6.31 20.67 -7.54
C GLU A 84 5.31 20.85 -6.38
N THR A 85 4.04 21.16 -6.65
CA THR A 85 3.07 21.50 -5.61
C THR A 85 1.92 20.51 -5.43
N GLY A 86 1.73 19.54 -6.33
CA GLY A 86 0.54 18.69 -6.34
C GLY A 86 0.74 17.24 -6.75
N ALA A 87 -0.23 16.41 -6.37
CA ALA A 87 -0.30 15.00 -6.70
C ALA A 87 -1.72 14.59 -7.08
N GLN A 88 -1.84 13.69 -8.05
CA GLN A 88 -3.07 12.92 -8.25
C GLN A 88 -3.28 12.03 -7.02
N VAL A 89 -4.52 11.94 -6.58
CA VAL A 89 -4.95 11.01 -5.55
C VAL A 89 -5.75 9.92 -6.22
N ILE A 90 -5.14 8.73 -6.29
CA ILE A 90 -5.76 7.53 -6.79
C ILE A 90 -6.29 6.75 -5.59
N VAL A 91 -7.58 6.39 -5.63
CA VAL A 91 -8.25 5.62 -4.59
C VAL A 91 -8.77 4.33 -5.20
N GLN A 92 -8.30 3.19 -4.68
CA GLN A 92 -8.64 1.85 -5.17
C GLN A 92 -8.50 1.75 -6.70
N GLY A 93 -7.37 2.21 -7.21
CA GLY A 93 -7.00 2.18 -8.63
C GLY A 93 -7.73 3.19 -9.53
N ARG A 94 -8.54 4.09 -8.97
CA ARG A 94 -9.27 5.13 -9.74
C ARG A 94 -8.84 6.52 -9.34
N HIS A 95 -8.65 7.39 -10.32
CA HIS A 95 -8.41 8.80 -10.06
C HIS A 95 -9.60 9.42 -9.32
N LEU A 96 -9.34 9.98 -8.13
CA LEU A 96 -10.34 10.70 -7.34
C LEU A 96 -10.25 12.20 -7.63
N THR A 97 -9.06 12.79 -7.50
CA THR A 97 -8.82 14.23 -7.65
C THR A 97 -7.32 14.52 -7.74
N THR A 98 -6.95 15.73 -8.16
CA THR A 98 -5.61 16.29 -7.95
C THR A 98 -5.66 17.29 -6.79
N LEU A 99 -4.68 17.22 -5.89
CA LEU A 99 -4.57 18.13 -4.75
C LEU A 99 -3.16 18.68 -4.61
N ARG A 100 -3.07 19.87 -4.01
CA ARG A 100 -1.78 20.36 -3.53
C ARG A 100 -1.34 19.58 -2.30
N ALA A 101 -0.03 19.44 -2.10
CA ALA A 101 0.54 18.70 -0.97
C ALA A 101 -0.01 19.17 0.39
N ARG A 102 -0.15 20.49 0.58
CA ARG A 102 -0.69 21.09 1.83
C ARG A 102 -2.16 20.75 2.09
N ASP A 103 -2.93 20.48 1.05
CA ASP A 103 -4.37 20.21 1.15
C ASP A 103 -4.62 18.71 1.44
N TYR A 104 -3.60 17.86 1.31
CA TYR A 104 -3.72 16.41 1.53
C TYR A 104 -4.10 16.02 2.97
N ALA A 105 -3.60 16.76 3.97
CA ALA A 105 -3.88 16.48 5.37
C ALA A 105 -5.39 16.51 5.68
N GLN A 106 -6.12 17.41 5.03
CA GLN A 106 -7.58 17.55 5.19
C GLN A 106 -8.35 16.39 4.54
N MET A 107 -7.75 15.67 3.58
CA MET A 107 -8.39 14.56 2.91
C MET A 107 -8.22 13.22 3.64
N LYS A 108 -7.24 13.09 4.56
CA LYS A 108 -6.98 11.84 5.31
C LYS A 108 -8.25 11.22 5.94
N PRO A 109 -9.16 11.99 6.59
CA PRO A 109 -10.40 11.42 7.14
C PRO A 109 -11.34 10.84 6.08
N LEU A 110 -11.37 11.40 4.87
CA LEU A 110 -12.20 10.92 3.76
C LEU A 110 -11.63 9.65 3.11
N LEU A 111 -10.30 9.48 3.17
CA LEU A 111 -9.62 8.31 2.62
C LEU A 111 -9.65 7.10 3.56
N MET A 112 -9.65 7.33 4.87
CA MET A 112 -9.58 6.28 5.88
C MET A 112 -10.65 5.18 5.71
N PRO A 113 -11.93 5.49 5.45
CA PRO A 113 -12.94 4.46 5.20
C PRO A 113 -12.59 3.52 4.03
N ARG A 114 -11.99 4.06 2.95
CA ARG A 114 -11.57 3.27 1.76
C ARG A 114 -10.36 2.40 2.06
N VAL A 115 -9.42 2.92 2.84
CA VAL A 115 -8.26 2.16 3.35
C VAL A 115 -8.74 0.97 4.20
N LEU A 116 -9.67 1.20 5.12
CA LEU A 116 -10.21 0.15 5.99
C LEU A 116 -11.05 -0.87 5.22
N GLU A 117 -11.81 -0.44 4.21
CA GLU A 117 -12.53 -1.34 3.30
C GLU A 117 -11.56 -2.32 2.61
N SER A 118 -10.51 -1.79 1.98
CA SER A 118 -9.50 -2.60 1.30
C SER A 118 -8.74 -3.54 2.26
N PHE A 119 -8.38 -3.05 3.44
CA PHE A 119 -7.76 -3.89 4.47
C PHE A 119 -8.68 -5.05 4.88
N ARG A 120 -9.98 -4.80 5.09
CA ARG A 120 -10.94 -5.83 5.47
C ARG A 120 -11.12 -6.89 4.39
N ARG A 121 -11.15 -6.50 3.10
CA ARG A 121 -11.22 -7.45 1.98
C ARG A 121 -9.98 -8.37 1.97
N LEU A 122 -8.77 -7.82 2.04
CA LEU A 122 -7.55 -8.62 2.11
C LEU A 122 -7.48 -9.52 3.35
N ALA A 123 -7.89 -8.99 4.51
CA ALA A 123 -7.90 -9.73 5.77
C ALA A 123 -8.97 -10.84 5.82
N ALA A 124 -9.96 -10.83 4.93
CA ALA A 124 -10.92 -11.92 4.78
C ALA A 124 -10.35 -13.11 3.98
N GLU A 125 -9.32 -12.87 3.17
CA GLU A 125 -8.77 -13.84 2.21
C GLU A 125 -7.35 -14.34 2.58
N ALA A 126 -6.76 -13.83 3.67
CA ALA A 126 -5.41 -14.16 4.11
C ALA A 126 -5.35 -14.51 5.60
N GLU A 127 -4.40 -15.34 5.97
CA GLU A 127 -4.10 -15.64 7.38
C GLU A 127 -3.20 -14.58 8.00
N LEU A 128 -2.33 -13.98 7.18
CA LEU A 128 -1.37 -12.95 7.56
C LEU A 128 -1.46 -11.74 6.62
N VAL A 129 -1.64 -10.55 7.17
CA VAL A 129 -1.48 -9.29 6.44
C VAL A 129 -0.19 -8.60 6.89
N LEU A 130 0.71 -8.37 5.94
CA LEU A 130 1.95 -7.62 6.18
C LEU A 130 1.72 -6.17 5.78
N VAL A 131 1.64 -5.29 6.78
CA VAL A 131 1.38 -3.86 6.59
C VAL A 131 2.70 -3.12 6.45
N GLU A 132 2.96 -2.49 5.31
CA GLU A 132 4.11 -1.60 5.13
C GLU A 132 3.76 -0.19 5.62
N GLY A 133 4.49 0.32 6.61
CA GLY A 133 4.38 1.71 7.04
C GLY A 133 4.83 2.72 6.00
N ALA A 134 4.26 3.92 6.07
CA ALA A 134 4.73 5.08 5.31
C ALA A 134 5.79 5.83 6.13
N GLY A 135 6.87 6.27 5.48
CA GLY A 135 7.91 7.09 6.13
C GLY A 135 8.50 6.49 7.40
N SER A 136 8.84 7.36 8.35
CA SER A 136 9.14 7.02 9.74
C SER A 136 7.89 7.24 10.62
N PRO A 137 7.55 6.34 11.55
CA PRO A 137 6.46 6.57 12.49
C PRO A 137 6.76 7.71 13.50
N ALA A 138 8.02 8.17 13.57
CA ALA A 138 8.46 9.26 14.44
C ALA A 138 8.72 10.58 13.70
N GLU A 139 8.51 10.62 12.38
CA GLU A 139 8.57 11.86 11.61
C GLU A 139 7.31 12.69 11.87
N VAL A 140 7.48 13.94 12.32
CA VAL A 140 6.37 14.87 12.68
C VAL A 140 5.83 15.62 11.45
N ASN A 141 6.07 15.10 10.25
CA ASN A 141 5.84 15.79 8.97
C ASN A 141 4.37 16.06 8.67
#